data_AF-A0A9E6JKV9-F1
#
_entry.id   AF-A0A9E6JKV9-F1
#
_cell.length_a   1.000
_cell.length_b   1.000
_cell.length_c   1.000
_cell.angle_alpha   90.00
_cell.angle_beta   90.00
_cell.angle_gamma   90.00
#
_symmetry.space_group_name_H-M   'P 1'
#
loop_
_entity.id
_entity.type
_entity.pdbx_description
1 polymer ?
#
loop_
_entity_poly.entity_id
_entity_poly.type
_entity_poly.pdbx_seq_one_letter_code
_entity_poly.pdbx_strand_id
1 'polypeptide(L)'
;MGTIEDYKNRSLLCGIRKALDILDIANDLPIQDDRLERVMEKIRAFEPICIAIAEASELIRSSRSVALGERVCRELHPDSEATQSVFLDELAEAMIRSGHARPATVDESVLALQQHSGHPLIISKVSGRYQEICASHLPTCVFWKAEKQGLHCLKRRHGTKA
;
A
#
# COMPACT_ATOMS: atom_id res chain seq x y z
N MET A 1 3.98 -12.23 1.06
CA MET A 1 4.81 -11.02 1.15
C MET A 1 5.06 -10.52 -0.25
N GLY A 2 4.87 -9.23 -0.53
CA GLY A 2 5.28 -8.64 -1.81
C GLY A 2 6.79 -8.46 -1.87
N THR A 3 7.40 -8.84 -2.99
CA THR A 3 8.82 -8.64 -3.24
C THR A 3 9.05 -7.48 -4.20
N ILE A 4 10.23 -6.88 -4.19
CA ILE A 4 10.61 -5.85 -5.18
C ILE A 4 10.37 -6.34 -6.62
N GLU A 5 10.62 -7.62 -6.89
CA GLU A 5 10.39 -8.19 -8.23
C GLU A 5 8.90 -8.19 -8.60
N ASP A 6 8.01 -8.48 -7.65
CA ASP A 6 6.56 -8.45 -7.87
C ASP A 6 6.03 -7.05 -8.22
N TYR A 7 6.68 -6.01 -7.68
CA TYR A 7 6.38 -4.62 -8.03
C TYR A 7 6.93 -4.28 -9.42
N LYS A 8 8.19 -4.65 -9.71
CA LYS A 8 8.84 -4.38 -11.01
C LYS A 8 8.12 -5.02 -12.19
N ASN A 9 7.69 -6.28 -12.05
CA ASN A 9 7.04 -7.03 -13.12
C ASN A 9 5.50 -6.89 -13.10
N ARG A 10 4.98 -6.08 -12.16
CA ARG A 10 3.55 -5.88 -11.89
C ARG A 10 2.76 -7.17 -11.58
N SER A 11 3.42 -8.27 -11.20
CA SER A 11 2.73 -9.50 -10.77
C SER A 11 1.88 -9.24 -9.52
N LEU A 12 2.28 -8.27 -8.69
CA LEU A 12 1.56 -7.84 -7.51
C LEU A 12 0.12 -7.41 -7.82
N LEU A 13 -0.11 -6.72 -8.95
CA LEU A 13 -1.45 -6.28 -9.36
C LEU A 13 -2.42 -7.44 -9.51
N CYS A 14 -1.96 -8.53 -10.13
CA CYS A 14 -2.77 -9.73 -10.31
C CYS A 14 -3.09 -10.36 -8.94
N GLY A 15 -2.13 -10.36 -8.02
CA GLY A 15 -2.34 -10.82 -6.65
C GLY A 15 -3.36 -9.98 -5.89
N ILE A 16 -3.25 -8.65 -5.97
CA ILE A 16 -4.16 -7.72 -5.30
C ILE A 16 -5.55 -7.77 -5.90
N ARG A 17 -5.71 -7.83 -7.23
CA ARG A 17 -7.01 -7.98 -7.88
C ARG A 17 -7.74 -9.22 -7.36
N LYS A 18 -7.07 -10.38 -7.36
CA LYS A 18 -7.63 -11.63 -6.82
C LYS A 18 -8.00 -11.50 -5.34
N ALA A 19 -7.20 -10.79 -4.55
CA ALA A 19 -7.51 -10.53 -3.15
C ALA A 19 -8.77 -9.67 -3.01
N LEU A 20 -8.90 -8.60 -3.80
CA LEU A 20 -10.08 -7.73 -3.81
C LEU A 20 -11.34 -8.51 -4.21
N ASP A 21 -11.28 -9.31 -5.28
CA ASP A 21 -12.41 -10.14 -5.72
C ASP A 21 -12.89 -11.09 -4.62
N ILE A 22 -11.97 -11.73 -3.90
CA ILE A 22 -12.29 -12.62 -2.78
C ILE A 22 -12.85 -11.84 -1.59
N LEU A 23 -12.29 -10.68 -1.26
CA LEU A 23 -12.74 -9.83 -0.15
C LEU A 23 -14.14 -9.23 -0.39
N ASP A 24 -14.52 -9.02 -1.65
CA ASP A 24 -15.82 -8.47 -2.03
C ASP A 24 -16.96 -9.48 -1.86
N ILE A 25 -16.67 -10.78 -2.02
CA ILE A 25 -17.63 -11.87 -1.81
C ILE A 25 -17.47 -12.56 -0.45
N ALA A 26 -16.57 -12.09 0.42
CA ALA A 26 -16.17 -12.81 1.63
C ALA A 26 -17.33 -13.12 2.59
N ASN A 27 -18.36 -12.27 2.64
CA ASN A 27 -19.56 -12.51 3.46
C ASN A 27 -20.43 -13.67 2.95
N ASP A 28 -20.29 -14.01 1.66
CA ASP A 28 -21.04 -15.10 1.00
C ASP A 28 -20.22 -16.40 0.96
N LEU A 29 -18.96 -16.36 1.42
CA LEU A 29 -18.10 -17.53 1.46
C LEU A 29 -18.38 -18.41 2.68
N PRO A 30 -18.15 -19.73 2.59
CA PRO A 30 -18.22 -20.62 3.73
C PRO A 30 -17.30 -20.16 4.88
N ILE A 31 -17.74 -20.37 6.11
CA ILE A 31 -16.91 -20.25 7.31
C ILE A 31 -15.76 -21.25 7.13
N GLN A 32 -14.50 -20.78 7.02
CA GLN A 32 -13.28 -21.53 6.69
C GLN A 32 -12.98 -21.77 5.19
N ASP A 33 -13.28 -20.80 4.32
CA ASP A 33 -12.80 -20.86 2.93
C ASP A 33 -11.26 -20.68 2.85
N ASP A 34 -10.55 -21.73 2.44
CA ASP A 34 -9.09 -21.75 2.25
C ASP A 34 -8.55 -20.59 1.40
N ARG A 35 -9.34 -20.09 0.43
CA ARG A 35 -8.90 -19.00 -0.45
C ARG A 35 -8.88 -17.68 0.32
N LEU A 36 -9.88 -17.45 1.16
CA LEU A 36 -9.93 -16.30 2.05
C LEU A 36 -8.76 -16.34 3.01
N GLU A 37 -8.48 -17.48 3.67
CA GLU A 37 -7.35 -17.62 4.58
C GLU A 37 -6.01 -17.30 3.89
N ARG A 38 -5.76 -17.84 2.69
CA ARG A 38 -4.56 -17.55 1.90
C ARG A 38 -4.43 -16.07 1.52
N VAL A 39 -5.54 -15.40 1.20
CA VAL A 39 -5.56 -13.96 0.95
C VAL A 39 -5.19 -13.19 2.21
N MET A 40 -5.80 -13.54 3.34
CA MET A 40 -5.55 -12.93 4.64
C MET A 40 -4.08 -13.07 5.07
N GLU A 41 -3.48 -14.24 4.91
CA GLU A 41 -2.05 -14.48 5.17
C GLU A 41 -1.15 -13.60 4.29
N LYS A 42 -1.44 -13.52 2.99
CA LYS A 42 -0.68 -12.69 2.06
C LYS A 42 -0.74 -11.21 2.43
N ILE A 43 -1.92 -10.73 2.83
CA ILE A 43 -2.12 -9.34 3.28
C ILE A 43 -1.36 -9.07 4.57
N ARG A 44 -1.45 -9.96 5.57
CA ARG A 44 -0.70 -9.83 6.85
C ARG A 44 0.81 -9.75 6.63
N ALA A 45 1.34 -10.45 5.62
CA ALA A 45 2.77 -10.45 5.33
C ALA A 45 3.33 -9.08 4.86
N PHE A 46 2.47 -8.11 4.52
CA PHE A 46 2.87 -6.72 4.28
C PHE A 46 3.01 -5.92 5.58
N GLU A 47 2.54 -6.45 6.71
CA GLU A 47 2.52 -5.79 8.03
C GLU A 47 2.14 -4.30 7.97
N PRO A 48 0.98 -3.96 7.36
CA PRO A 48 0.64 -2.58 7.06
C PRO A 48 0.39 -1.79 8.36
N ILE A 49 0.90 -0.56 8.41
CA ILE A 49 0.79 0.34 9.56
C ILE A 49 0.18 1.66 9.11
N CYS A 50 -0.85 2.13 9.82
CA CYS A 50 -1.32 3.50 9.68
C CYS A 50 -0.36 4.46 10.37
N ILE A 51 0.11 5.46 9.64
CA ILE A 51 1.08 6.45 10.12
C ILE A 51 0.57 7.88 9.93
N ALA A 52 1.06 8.81 10.75
CA ALA A 52 0.79 10.23 10.56
C ALA A 52 1.69 10.84 9.48
N ILE A 53 1.31 12.02 8.95
CA ILE A 53 2.12 12.72 7.95
C ILE A 53 3.53 13.06 8.48
N ALA A 54 3.66 13.41 9.77
CA ALA A 54 4.96 13.68 10.39
C ALA A 54 5.88 12.45 10.35
N GLU A 55 5.37 11.27 10.69
CA GLU A 55 6.12 10.01 10.61
C GLU A 55 6.49 9.68 9.16
N ALA A 56 5.56 9.87 8.21
CA ALA A 56 5.84 9.67 6.79
C ALA A 56 6.96 10.59 6.30
N SER A 57 6.94 11.87 6.70
CA SER A 57 7.98 12.84 6.36
C SER A 57 9.35 12.47 6.93
N GLU A 58 9.41 11.95 8.16
CA GLU A 58 10.66 11.46 8.76
C GLU A 58 11.23 10.28 7.99
N LEU A 59 10.39 9.31 7.64
CA LEU A 59 10.80 8.13 6.87
C LEU A 59 11.33 8.54 5.50
N ILE A 60 10.62 9.42 4.79
CA ILE A 60 11.05 9.96 3.49
C ILE A 60 12.40 10.68 3.62
N ARG A 61 12.58 11.55 4.62
CA ARG A 61 13.82 12.31 4.82
C ARG A 61 15.00 11.41 5.19
N SER A 62 14.75 10.29 5.87
CA SER A 62 15.78 9.31 6.26
C SER A 62 16.13 8.31 5.16
N SER A 63 15.35 8.27 4.07
CA SER A 63 15.55 7.33 2.97
C SER A 63 16.68 7.79 2.05
N ARG A 64 17.41 6.82 1.48
CA ARG A 64 18.51 7.10 0.54
C ARG A 64 18.00 7.45 -0.86
N SER A 65 16.85 6.89 -1.22
CA SER A 65 16.20 7.10 -2.51
C SER A 65 14.69 7.21 -2.31
N VAL A 66 14.05 8.05 -3.11
CA VAL A 66 12.60 8.29 -3.04
C VAL A 66 12.04 8.39 -4.46
N ALA A 67 10.92 7.75 -4.69
CA ALA A 67 10.22 7.79 -5.96
C ALA A 67 8.71 7.98 -5.76
N LEU A 68 8.07 8.66 -6.71
CA LEU A 68 6.63 8.80 -6.79
C LEU A 68 6.10 7.95 -7.93
N GLY A 69 5.10 7.12 -7.64
CA GLY A 69 4.40 6.32 -8.65
C GLY A 69 2.92 6.21 -8.35
N GLU A 70 2.22 5.59 -9.28
CA GLU A 70 0.79 5.33 -9.11
C GLU A 70 0.57 4.29 -8.01
N ARG A 71 -0.50 4.44 -7.25
CA ARG A 71 -0.89 3.44 -6.26
C ARG A 71 -1.32 2.15 -6.96
N VAL A 72 -0.90 1.02 -6.42
CA VAL A 72 -1.26 -0.30 -6.96
C VAL A 72 -2.78 -0.50 -7.03
N CYS A 73 -3.56 -0.02 -6.04
CA CYS A 73 -5.02 -0.07 -6.08
C CYS A 73 -5.63 0.91 -7.09
N ARG A 74 -4.96 2.02 -7.41
CA ARG A 74 -5.41 3.00 -8.41
C ARG A 74 -5.30 2.41 -9.81
N GLU A 75 -4.20 1.73 -10.07
CA GLU A 75 -3.96 1.02 -11.34
C GLU A 75 -5.02 -0.07 -11.60
N LEU A 76 -5.55 -0.70 -10.55
CA LEU A 76 -6.65 -1.65 -10.64
C LEU A 76 -8.04 -1.00 -10.73
N HIS A 77 -8.16 0.27 -10.37
CA HIS A 77 -9.41 1.03 -10.38
C HIS A 77 -9.18 2.42 -11.03
N PRO A 78 -9.08 2.50 -12.37
CA PRO A 78 -8.75 3.71 -13.12
C PRO A 78 -9.75 4.87 -12.98
N ASP A 79 -10.92 4.62 -12.36
CA ASP A 79 -11.94 5.62 -12.06
C ASP A 79 -11.91 6.15 -10.61
N SER A 80 -11.10 5.57 -9.71
CA SER A 80 -10.85 6.10 -8.37
C SER A 80 -10.11 7.47 -8.33
N GLU A 81 -9.87 8.02 -7.14
CA GLU A 81 -9.14 9.28 -7.03
C GLU A 81 -7.65 9.10 -7.40
N ALA A 82 -7.14 10.01 -8.24
CA ALA A 82 -5.74 10.05 -8.64
C ALA A 82 -4.86 10.34 -7.42
N THR A 83 -4.32 9.27 -6.83
CA THR A 83 -3.52 9.26 -5.61
C THR A 83 -2.20 8.56 -5.88
N GLN A 84 -1.11 9.05 -5.29
CA GLN A 84 0.24 8.50 -5.50
C GLN A 84 0.74 7.68 -4.31
N SER A 85 1.63 6.72 -4.60
CA SER A 85 2.47 6.05 -3.62
C SER A 85 3.86 6.71 -3.63
N VAL A 86 4.44 6.83 -2.45
CA VAL A 86 5.86 7.13 -2.25
C VAL A 86 6.59 5.81 -2.01
N PHE A 87 7.55 5.49 -2.88
CA PHE A 87 8.45 4.35 -2.72
C PHE A 87 9.78 4.80 -2.13
N LEU A 88 10.36 3.99 -1.25
CA LEU A 88 11.61 4.27 -0.54
C LEU A 88 12.71 3.29 -0.92
N ASP A 89 13.96 3.75 -0.86
CA ASP A 89 15.19 2.98 -0.98
C ASP A 89 15.24 2.03 -2.19
N GLU A 90 15.47 0.74 -1.97
CA GLU A 90 15.65 -0.25 -3.05
C GLU A 90 14.38 -0.42 -3.89
N LEU A 91 13.20 -0.26 -3.28
CA LEU A 91 11.94 -0.27 -4.02
C LEU A 91 11.84 0.97 -4.91
N ALA A 92 12.22 2.15 -4.41
CA ALA A 92 12.21 3.38 -5.20
C ALA A 92 13.05 3.24 -6.47
N GLU A 93 14.30 2.77 -6.32
CA GLU A 93 15.19 2.58 -7.45
C GLU A 93 14.67 1.52 -8.44
N ALA A 94 14.10 0.43 -7.93
CA ALA A 94 13.53 -0.62 -8.74
C ALA A 94 12.35 -0.12 -9.58
N MET A 95 11.45 0.65 -8.98
CA MET A 95 10.28 1.23 -9.65
C MET A 95 10.67 2.31 -10.66
N ILE A 96 11.73 3.08 -10.39
CA ILE A 96 12.30 4.02 -11.38
C ILE A 96 12.87 3.24 -12.57
N ARG A 97 13.71 2.22 -12.33
CA ARG A 97 14.34 1.43 -13.40
C ARG A 97 13.32 0.68 -14.27
N SER A 98 12.19 0.25 -13.70
CA SER A 98 11.12 -0.39 -14.47
C SER A 98 10.16 0.60 -15.15
N GLY A 99 10.36 1.91 -14.98
CA GLY A 99 9.50 2.95 -15.56
C GLY A 99 8.10 3.01 -14.95
N HIS A 100 7.93 2.57 -13.69
CA HIS A 100 6.65 2.59 -12.97
C HIS A 100 6.58 3.71 -11.94
N ALA A 101 7.70 4.37 -11.67
CA ALA A 101 7.78 5.55 -10.84
C ALA A 101 8.79 6.55 -11.43
N ARG A 102 8.67 7.80 -11.03
CA ARG A 102 9.67 8.83 -11.29
C ARG A 102 10.48 9.11 -10.02
N PRO A 103 11.77 9.49 -10.12
CA PRO A 103 12.48 10.05 -8.99
C PRO A 103 11.73 11.27 -8.46
N ALA A 104 11.81 11.47 -7.14
CA ALA A 104 11.17 12.58 -6.46
C ALA A 104 12.07 13.13 -5.36
N THR A 105 11.92 14.42 -5.06
CA THR A 105 12.57 15.00 -3.88
C THR A 105 11.79 14.67 -2.61
N VAL A 106 12.40 14.93 -1.45
CA VAL A 106 11.71 14.82 -0.15
C VAL A 106 10.47 15.72 -0.13
N ASP A 107 10.62 16.98 -0.57
CA ASP A 107 9.52 17.95 -0.55
C ASP A 107 8.40 17.57 -1.51
N GLU A 108 8.72 17.12 -2.72
CA GLU A 108 7.72 16.60 -3.67
C GLU A 108 6.94 15.42 -3.08
N SER A 109 7.64 14.52 -2.39
CA SER A 109 7.05 13.30 -1.85
C SER A 109 6.15 13.60 -0.65
N VAL A 110 6.56 14.51 0.24
CA VAL A 110 5.73 14.97 1.35
C VAL A 110 4.52 15.73 0.84
N LEU A 111 4.70 16.61 -0.15
CA LEU A 111 3.61 17.37 -0.75
C LEU A 111 2.57 16.43 -1.39
N ALA A 112 3.01 15.40 -2.13
CA ALA A 112 2.12 14.41 -2.73
C ALA A 112 1.27 13.68 -1.68
N LEU A 113 1.82 13.36 -0.51
CA LEU A 113 1.05 12.76 0.59
C LEU A 113 0.07 13.77 1.23
N GLN A 114 0.48 15.04 1.38
CA GLN A 114 -0.35 16.10 1.97
C GLN A 114 -1.54 16.51 1.10
N GLN A 115 -1.39 16.48 -0.22
CA GLN A 115 -2.47 16.73 -1.19
C GLN A 115 -3.65 15.77 -1.00
N HIS A 116 -3.41 14.64 -0.35
CA HIS A 116 -4.39 13.61 -0.04
C HIS A 116 -4.63 13.46 1.47
N SER A 117 -4.56 14.57 2.23
CA SER A 117 -4.71 14.59 3.70
C SER A 117 -6.04 14.04 4.23
N GLY A 118 -7.08 13.93 3.40
CA GLY A 118 -8.33 13.23 3.73
C GLY A 118 -8.24 11.71 3.73
N HIS A 119 -7.14 11.13 3.25
CA HIS A 119 -6.92 9.69 3.14
C HIS A 119 -5.89 9.21 4.18
N PRO A 120 -6.18 8.14 4.93
CA PRO A 120 -5.22 7.58 5.88
C PRO A 120 -3.92 7.15 5.18
N LEU A 121 -2.77 7.49 5.74
CA LEU A 121 -1.49 7.04 5.21
C LEU A 121 -1.16 5.65 5.75
N ILE A 122 -0.82 4.73 4.85
CA ILE A 122 -0.39 3.38 5.19
C ILE A 122 1.02 3.18 4.69
N ILE A 123 1.89 2.67 5.57
CA ILE A 123 3.19 2.13 5.18
C ILE A 123 3.17 0.60 5.22
N SER A 124 3.76 -0.04 4.20
CA SER A 124 3.79 -1.50 4.05
C SER A 124 5.21 -2.02 3.79
N LYS A 125 5.45 -3.27 4.20
CA LYS A 125 6.70 -3.97 3.96
C LYS A 125 6.74 -4.55 2.55
N VAL A 126 7.87 -4.32 1.86
CA VAL A 126 8.24 -4.94 0.60
C VAL A 126 9.64 -5.52 0.78
N SER A 127 9.84 -6.79 0.44
CA SER A 127 11.09 -7.53 0.70
C SER A 127 11.58 -7.38 2.15
N GLY A 128 10.68 -7.45 3.12
CA GLY A 128 10.99 -7.43 4.55
C GLY A 128 11.22 -6.05 5.18
N ARG A 129 11.22 -4.96 4.41
CA ARG A 129 11.39 -3.58 4.92
C ARG A 129 10.23 -2.68 4.53
N TYR A 130 9.90 -1.71 5.38
CA TYR A 130 8.89 -0.69 5.09
C TYR A 130 9.35 0.23 3.98
N GLN A 131 8.77 0.09 2.78
CA GLN A 131 9.29 0.72 1.56
C GLN A 131 8.21 1.33 0.66
N GLU A 132 6.93 1.14 0.95
CA GLU A 132 5.84 1.82 0.23
C GLU A 132 4.98 2.58 1.25
N ILE A 133 4.79 3.88 1.02
CA ILE A 133 3.82 4.72 1.72
C ILE A 133 2.74 5.10 0.72
N CYS A 134 1.47 4.87 1.04
CA CYS A 134 0.36 5.25 0.19
C CYS A 134 -0.71 6.04 0.95
N ALA A 135 -1.30 7.05 0.30
CA ALA A 135 -2.51 7.71 0.77
C ALA A 135 -3.73 6.86 0.41
N SER A 136 -4.26 6.09 1.36
CA SER A 136 -5.19 5.00 1.10
C SER A 136 -6.64 5.45 0.87
N HIS A 137 -7.16 5.20 -0.33
CA HIS A 137 -8.57 5.40 -0.66
C HIS A 137 -9.42 4.25 -0.09
N LEU A 138 -10.22 4.55 0.93
CA LEU A 138 -10.97 3.55 1.73
C LEU A 138 -11.79 2.55 0.89
N PRO A 139 -12.56 2.97 -0.15
CA PRO A 139 -13.40 2.05 -0.93
C PRO A 139 -12.62 1.01 -1.74
N THR A 140 -11.40 1.33 -2.19
CA THR A 140 -10.62 0.48 -3.12
C THR A 140 -9.33 -0.07 -2.50
N CYS A 141 -9.02 0.29 -1.26
CA CYS A 141 -7.84 -0.20 -0.56
C CYS A 141 -8.03 -1.65 -0.08
N VAL A 142 -7.11 -2.52 -0.49
CA VAL A 142 -7.10 -3.93 -0.08
C VAL A 142 -6.99 -4.11 1.43
N PHE A 143 -6.21 -3.26 2.12
CA PHE A 143 -6.06 -3.34 3.58
C PHE A 143 -7.35 -2.96 4.30
N TRP A 144 -8.01 -1.88 3.88
CA TRP A 144 -9.28 -1.46 4.48
C TRP A 144 -10.43 -2.43 4.19
N LYS A 145 -10.46 -3.05 3.00
CA LYS A 145 -11.40 -4.15 2.75
C LYS A 145 -11.12 -5.34 3.67
N ALA A 146 -9.86 -5.72 3.85
CA ALA A 146 -9.49 -6.80 4.76
C ALA A 146 -9.83 -6.50 6.24
N GLU A 147 -9.70 -5.24 6.69
CA GLU A 147 -10.19 -4.80 8.00
C GLU A 147 -11.69 -5.03 8.17
N LYS A 148 -12.50 -4.68 7.16
CA LYS A 148 -13.96 -4.91 7.19
C LYS A 148 -14.33 -6.38 7.28
N GLN A 149 -13.46 -7.26 6.78
CA GLN A 149 -13.59 -8.71 6.89
C GLN A 149 -12.95 -9.31 8.16
N GLY A 150 -12.61 -8.47 9.15
CA GLY A 150 -12.11 -8.92 10.45
C GLY A 150 -10.65 -9.35 10.48
N LEU A 151 -9.84 -9.01 9.46
CA LEU A 151 -8.42 -9.38 9.45
C LEU A 151 -7.62 -8.73 10.57
N HIS A 152 -8.00 -7.49 10.93
CA HIS A 152 -7.27 -6.62 11.84
C HIS A 152 -5.77 -6.53 11.49
N CYS A 153 -5.45 -6.40 10.19
CA CYS A 153 -4.08 -6.29 9.69
C CYS A 153 -3.46 -4.91 9.90
N LEU A 154 -4.26 -3.83 9.95
CA LEU A 154 -3.77 -2.47 10.10
C LEU A 154 -3.42 -2.18 11.55
N LYS A 155 -2.12 -2.12 11.82
CA LYS A 155 -1.61 -1.65 13.12
C LYS A 155 -1.67 -0.13 13.15
N ARG A 156 -2.02 0.43 14.30
CA ARG A 156 -1.91 1.87 14.57
C ARG A 156 -0.69 2.10 15.46
N ARG A 157 0.24 2.95 15.05
CA ARG A 157 1.23 3.48 15.98
C ARG A 157 0.59 4.62 16.77
N HIS A 158 0.91 4.69 18.06
CA HIS A 158 0.31 5.61 19.03
C HIS A 158 0.20 7.04 18.46
N GLY A 159 -1.02 7.60 18.40
CA GLY A 159 -1.25 9.03 18.10
C GLY A 159 -2.27 9.37 17.01
N THR A 160 -2.67 8.43 16.15
CA THR A 160 -3.66 8.68 15.09
C THR A 160 -5.09 8.45 15.61
N LYS A 161 -5.82 9.53 15.90
CA LYS A 161 -7.29 9.49 16.03
C LYS A 161 -7.93 9.47 14.64
N ALA A 162 -9.02 8.70 14.54
CA ALA A 162 -9.86 8.58 13.35
C ALA A 162 -10.56 9.90 13.01
#